data_AF-A0A5C0XNU6-F1
#
_entry.id   AF-A0A5C0XNU6-F1
#
_cell.length_a   1.000
_cell.length_b   1.000
_cell.length_c   1.000
_cell.angle_alpha   90.00
_cell.angle_beta   90.00
_cell.angle_gamma   90.00
#
_symmetry.space_group_name_H-M   'P 1'
#
loop_
_entity.id
_entity.type
_entity.pdbx_description
1 polymer ?
#
loop_
_entity_poly.entity_id
_entity_poly.type
_entity_poly.pdbx_seq_one_letter_code
_entity_poly.pdbx_strand_id
1 'polypeptide(L)' 'MARNKPLAKKLRLAKALKQNRRVPVWVIVKTNRRVLTHPKRRYWRRTKLKE' A
#
# COMPACT_ATOMS: atom_id res chain seq x y z
N MET A 1 -8.51 -2.45 15.94
CA MET A 1 -7.62 -3.60 15.61
C MET A 1 -7.44 -4.40 16.87
N ALA A 2 -7.49 -5.73 16.81
CA ALA A 2 -7.09 -6.55 17.95
C ALA A 2 -5.63 -6.27 18.34
N ARG A 3 -5.36 -6.14 19.64
CA ARG A 3 -4.03 -5.83 20.19
C ARG A 3 -3.07 -7.02 20.03
N ASN A 4 -3.55 -8.22 20.37
CA ASN A 4 -2.75 -9.44 20.33
C ASN A 4 -2.97 -10.13 18.98
N LYS A 5 -1.91 -10.19 18.17
CA LYS A 5 -1.93 -10.79 16.83
C LYS A 5 -0.70 -11.68 16.65
N PRO A 6 -0.82 -12.82 15.94
CA PRO A 6 0.32 -13.65 15.60
C PRO A 6 1.29 -12.87 14.71
N LEU A 7 2.58 -13.22 14.79
CA LEU A 7 3.65 -12.56 14.05
C LEU A 7 3.39 -12.54 12.53
N ALA A 8 2.93 -13.66 11.97
CA ALA A 8 2.61 -13.76 10.55
C ALA A 8 1.59 -12.70 10.09
N LYS A 9 0.54 -12.46 10.88
CA LYS A 9 -0.46 -11.42 10.59
C LYS A 9 0.14 -10.03 10.69
N LYS A 10 0.99 -9.76 11.68
CA LYS A 10 1.70 -8.46 11.81
C LYS A 10 2.58 -8.18 10.59
N LEU A 11 3.33 -9.17 10.09
CA LEU A 11 4.18 -9.01 8.90
C LEU A 11 3.37 -8.75 7.63
N ARG A 12 2.25 -9.45 7.42
CA ARG A 12 1.33 -9.19 6.28
C ARG A 12 0.77 -7.77 6.32
N LEU A 13 0.36 -7.31 7.50
CA LEU A 13 -0.14 -5.94 7.69
C LEU A 13 0.96 -4.89 7.46
N ALA A 14 2.18 -5.14 7.95
CA ALA A 14 3.32 -4.26 7.72
C ALA A 14 3.68 -4.17 6.23
N LYS A 15 3.64 -5.29 5.49
CA LYS A 15 3.82 -5.30 4.02
C LYS A 15 2.75 -4.47 3.33
N ALA A 16 1.48 -4.66 3.69
CA ALA A 16 0.36 -3.90 3.13
C ALA A 16 0.46 -2.40 3.42
N LEU A 17 1.00 -2.02 4.58
CA LEU A 17 1.29 -0.62 4.92
C LEU A 17 2.39 -0.05 4.02
N LYS A 18 3.52 -0.74 3.88
CA LYS A 18 4.65 -0.30 3.04
C LYS A 18 4.28 -0.17 1.55
N GLN A 19 3.36 -1.01 1.07
CA GLN A 19 2.89 -0.97 -0.32
C GLN A 19 1.99 0.23 -0.63
N ASN A 20 1.32 0.80 0.38
CA ASN A 20 0.32 1.85 0.18
C ASN A 20 0.95 3.25 0.14
N ARG A 21 1.66 3.57 -0.95
CA ARG A 21 2.36 4.86 -1.16
C ARG A 21 2.15 5.39 -2.57
N ARG A 22 2.39 6.67 -2.83
CA ARG A 22 2.33 7.21 -4.20
C ARG A 22 3.52 6.75 -5.05
N VAL A 23 3.36 6.74 -6.37
CA VAL A 23 4.48 6.62 -7.32
C VAL A 23 5.46 7.80 -7.09
N PRO A 24 6.79 7.55 -6.98
CA PRO A 24 7.78 8.60 -6.79
C PRO A 24 7.83 9.61 -7.95
N VAL A 25 8.16 10.86 -7.63
CA VAL A 25 8.20 11.96 -8.61
C VAL A 25 9.18 11.70 -9.74
N TRP A 26 10.38 11.19 -9.44
CA TRP A 26 11.39 10.89 -10.46
C TRP A 26 10.92 9.83 -11.47
N VAL A 27 10.06 8.89 -11.07
CA VAL A 27 9.46 7.89 -11.98
C VAL A 27 8.48 8.56 -12.93
N ILE A 28 7.67 9.50 -12.42
CA ILE A 28 6.72 10.27 -13.23
C ILE A 28 7.46 11.08 -14.29
N VAL A 29 8.56 11.74 -13.90
CA VAL A 29 9.42 12.50 -14.83
C VAL A 29 10.07 11.56 -15.85
N LYS A 30 10.69 10.47 -15.40
CA LYS A 30 11.34 9.48 -16.28
C LYS A 30 10.39 8.87 -17.30
N THR A 31 9.12 8.70 -16.95
CA THR A 31 8.11 8.06 -17.80
C THR A 31 7.27 9.05 -18.62
N ASN A 32 7.64 10.35 -18.66
CA ASN A 32 6.85 11.39 -19.33
C ASN A 32 5.37 11.33 -18.94
N ARG A 33 5.10 11.20 -17.63
CA ARG A 33 3.75 11.14 -17.06
C ARG A 33 2.90 9.93 -17.50
N ARG A 34 3.48 8.88 -18.06
CA ARG A 34 2.76 7.62 -18.36
C ARG A 34 2.38 6.87 -17.08
N VAL A 35 3.19 6.93 -16.03
CA VAL A 35 2.95 6.23 -14.76
C VAL A 35 2.71 7.23 -13.62
N LEU A 36 1.47 7.66 -13.45
CA LEU A 36 1.07 8.62 -12.39
C LEU A 36 0.53 7.95 -11.12
N THR A 37 -0.08 6.77 -11.28
CA THR A 37 -0.78 6.04 -10.22
C THR A 37 -0.51 4.54 -10.36
N HIS A 38 -0.74 3.80 -9.27
CA HIS A 38 -0.79 2.34 -9.30
C HIS A 38 -2.10 1.85 -8.66
N PRO A 39 -2.66 0.72 -9.12
CA PRO A 39 -3.99 0.24 -8.69
C PRO A 39 -4.00 -0.31 -7.25
N LYS A 40 -2.84 -0.68 -6.71
CA LYS A 40 -2.71 -1.26 -5.35
C LYS A 40 -2.79 -0.22 -4.21
N ARG A 41 -3.17 1.04 -4.49
CA ARG A 41 -3.44 2.04 -3.45
C ARG A 41 -4.75 1.72 -2.74
N ARG A 42 -4.77 1.93 -1.43
CA ARG A 42 -5.89 1.55 -0.57
C ARG A 42 -6.16 2.61 0.49
N TYR A 43 -7.43 2.86 0.77
CA TYR A 43 -7.85 3.63 1.94
C TYR A 43 -8.60 2.73 2.93
N TRP A 44 -8.24 2.81 4.21
CA TRP A 44 -8.72 1.88 5.25
C TRP A 44 -10.23 1.98 5.53
N ARG A 45 -10.86 3.12 5.22
CA ARG A 45 -12.33 3.28 5.31
C ARG A 45 -13.06 2.72 4.09
N ARG A 46 -12.46 2.80 2.90
CA ARG A 46 -13.10 2.41 1.62
C ARG A 46 -12.90 0.93 1.28
N THR A 47 -11.71 0.39 1.52
CA THR A 47 -11.39 -1.00 1.15
C THR A 47 -10.68 -1.70 2.31
N LYS A 48 -11.28 -2.79 2.78
CA LYS A 48 -10.73 -3.62 3.85
C LYS A 48 -9.71 -4.63 3.29
N LEU A 49 -8.72 -4.96 4.10
CA LEU A 49 -7.80 -6.06 3.80
C LEU A 49 -8.52 -7.37 4.11
N LYS A 50 -8.41 -8.34 3.21
CA LYS A 50 -8.77 -9.72 3.52
C LYS A 50 -7.66 -10.29 4.42
N GLU A 51 -8.05 -10.84 5.56
CA GLU A 51 -7.12 -11.36 6.58
C GLU A 51 -6.68 -12.80 6.28
#